data_AF-A0A941IC52-F1
#
_entry.id   AF-A0A941IC52-F1
#
_cell.length_a   1.000
_cell.length_b   1.000
_cell.length_c   1.000
_cell.angle_alpha   90.00
_cell.angle_beta   90.00
_cell.angle_gamma   90.00
#
_symmetry.space_group_name_H-M   'P 1'
#
loop_
_entity.id
_entity.type
_entity.pdbx_description
1 polymer ?
#
loop_
_entity_poly.entity_id
_entity_poly.type
_entity_poly.pdbx_seq_one_letter_code
_entity_poly.pdbx_strand_id
1 'polypeptide(L)'
;MYKTVVLVYLIFFLIVFAACETDSKVKEDSVKAIKGNDENSTTALNEAYNDWELTPTFEYHTKSKDGEDLTYEVIGKKDAFGITGPFPIVSSKSQKYFWFYWGQENIKNQPVEIMALKKRSKRFN
;
A
#
# COMPACT_ATOMS: atom_id res chain seq x y z
N MET A 1 58.04 -5.04 1.89
CA MET A 1 56.88 -5.73 1.28
C MET A 1 55.60 -5.59 2.10
N TYR A 2 55.58 -5.82 3.42
CA TYR A 2 54.37 -5.62 4.24
C TYR A 2 53.79 -4.19 4.16
N LYS A 3 54.66 -3.16 4.22
CA LYS A 3 54.22 -1.75 4.15
C LYS A 3 53.55 -1.37 2.81
N THR A 4 54.02 -1.93 1.69
CA THR A 4 53.41 -1.70 0.38
C THR A 4 52.10 -2.48 0.20
N VAL A 5 51.99 -3.68 0.77
CA VAL A 5 50.74 -4.46 0.76
C VAL A 5 49.66 -3.79 1.62
N VAL A 6 50.03 -3.25 2.79
CA VAL A 6 49.09 -2.50 3.64
C VAL A 6 48.62 -1.22 2.95
N LEU A 7 49.50 -0.50 2.24
CA LEU A 7 49.14 0.72 1.52
C LEU A 7 48.13 0.44 0.39
N VAL A 8 48.31 -0.66 -0.35
CA VAL A 8 47.39 -1.07 -1.43
C VAL A 8 46.01 -1.44 -0.87
N TYR A 9 45.96 -2.16 0.27
CA TYR A 9 44.69 -2.48 0.94
C TYR A 9 43.96 -1.23 1.45
N LEU A 10 44.71 -0.23 1.96
CA LEU A 10 44.14 1.02 2.46
C LEU A 10 43.54 1.87 1.32
N ILE A 11 44.20 1.89 0.15
CA ILE A 11 43.66 2.55 -1.06
C ILE A 11 42.42 1.82 -1.58
N PHE A 12 42.41 0.49 -1.58
CA PHE A 12 41.26 -0.30 -2.03
C PHE A 12 40.03 -0.08 -1.13
N PHE A 13 40.23 0.07 0.18
CA PHE A 13 39.15 0.32 1.14
C PHE A 13 38.47 1.69 0.91
N LEU A 14 39.23 2.72 0.50
CA LEU A 14 38.68 4.06 0.25
C LEU A 14 37.78 4.15 -0.99
N ILE A 15 37.96 3.25 -1.98
CA ILE A 15 37.12 3.21 -3.19
C ILE A 15 35.73 2.63 -2.89
N VAL A 16 35.62 1.75 -1.89
CA VAL A 16 34.33 1.11 -1.52
C VAL A 16 33.38 2.10 -0.82
N PHE A 17 33.90 3.13 -0.14
CA PHE A 17 33.06 4.14 0.53
C PHE A 17 32.66 5.34 -0.36
N ALA A 18 33.25 5.50 -1.55
CA ALA A 18 32.92 6.59 -2.46
C ALA A 18 31.66 6.34 -3.31
N ALA A 19 31.01 5.18 -3.18
CA ALA A 19 29.78 4.83 -3.89
C ALA A 19 28.60 4.65 -2.91
N CYS A 20 28.29 5.70 -2.13
CA CYS A 20 26.96 5.83 -1.51
C CYS A 20 26.63 7.30 -1.23
N GLU A 21 26.74 8.17 -2.23
CA GLU A 21 25.86 9.34 -2.30
C GLU A 21 24.68 8.94 -3.17
N THR A 22 23.75 8.19 -2.58
CA THR A 22 22.41 8.14 -3.13
C THR A 22 21.71 9.39 -2.59
N ASP A 23 21.72 10.45 -3.38
CA ASP A 23 20.87 11.63 -3.16
C ASP A 23 19.41 11.16 -3.30
N SER A 24 18.87 10.56 -2.24
CA SER A 24 17.46 10.24 -2.14
C SER A 24 16.70 11.52 -1.87
N LYS A 25 16.67 12.41 -2.87
CA LYS A 25 15.57 13.35 -3.02
C LYS A 25 14.34 12.50 -3.24
N VAL A 26 13.61 12.26 -2.16
CA VAL A 26 12.19 11.96 -2.22
C VAL A 26 11.57 13.11 -3.00
N LYS A 27 11.38 12.90 -4.31
CA LYS A 27 10.42 13.69 -5.05
C LYS A 27 9.08 13.38 -4.41
N GLU A 28 8.58 14.35 -3.67
CA GLU A 28 7.18 14.45 -3.31
C GLU A 28 6.42 14.55 -4.64
N ASP A 29 6.13 13.40 -5.25
CA ASP A 29 5.18 13.31 -6.35
C ASP A 29 3.84 13.71 -5.75
N SER A 30 3.48 14.97 -5.99
CA SER A 30 2.12 15.44 -5.89
C SER A 30 1.24 14.40 -6.56
N VAL A 31 0.41 13.72 -5.77
CA VAL A 31 -0.65 12.84 -6.26
C VAL A 31 -1.51 13.68 -7.20
N LYS A 32 -1.22 13.63 -8.50
CA LYS A 32 -2.14 14.12 -9.52
C LYS A 32 -3.31 13.16 -9.48
N ALA A 33 -4.36 13.58 -8.77
CA ALA A 33 -5.68 12.97 -8.88
C ALA A 33 -5.98 12.78 -10.37
N ILE A 34 -6.10 11.53 -10.79
CA ILE A 34 -6.52 11.18 -12.15
C ILE A 34 -7.99 11.62 -12.24
N LYS A 35 -8.23 12.74 -12.92
CA LYS A 35 -9.58 13.16 -13.31
C LYS A 35 -10.12 12.13 -14.31
N GLY A 36 -10.85 11.14 -13.82
CA GLY A 36 -11.72 10.31 -14.65
C GLY A 36 -12.81 11.19 -15.27
N ASN A 37 -12.73 11.39 -16.58
CA ASN A 37 -13.69 12.16 -17.36
C ASN A 37 -14.70 11.19 -17.99
N ASP A 38 -15.58 10.61 -17.19
CA ASP A 38 -16.73 9.83 -17.67
C ASP A 38 -17.99 10.23 -16.89
N GLU A 39 -18.71 11.21 -17.43
CA GLU A 39 -20.00 11.67 -16.91
C GLU A 39 -21.06 10.54 -16.89
N ASN A 40 -20.84 9.46 -17.64
CA ASN A 40 -21.76 8.31 -17.70
C ASN A 40 -21.49 7.24 -16.62
N SER A 41 -20.25 7.10 -16.13
CA SER A 41 -19.89 6.15 -15.07
C SER A 41 -20.39 6.59 -13.68
N THR A 42 -20.43 7.92 -13.48
CA THR A 42 -20.85 8.56 -12.23
C THR A 42 -22.34 8.35 -11.93
N THR A 43 -23.18 8.28 -12.96
CA THR A 43 -24.63 8.14 -12.83
C THR A 43 -25.04 6.70 -12.45
N ALA A 44 -24.35 5.69 -13.00
CA ALA A 44 -24.59 4.28 -12.68
C ALA A 44 -24.17 3.88 -11.25
N LEU A 45 -23.16 4.55 -10.67
CA LEU A 45 -22.70 4.25 -9.31
C LEU A 45 -23.62 4.86 -8.24
N ASN A 46 -24.27 6.00 -8.50
CA ASN A 46 -25.20 6.61 -7.53
C ASN A 46 -26.42 5.75 -7.23
N GLU A 47 -26.84 4.88 -8.14
CA GLU A 47 -27.98 3.96 -7.92
C GLU A 47 -27.59 2.68 -7.15
N ALA A 48 -26.30 2.32 -7.12
CA ALA A 48 -25.79 1.10 -6.47
C ALA A 48 -25.43 1.29 -4.98
N TYR A 49 -25.13 2.52 -4.54
CA TYR A 49 -24.69 2.82 -3.17
C TYR A 49 -25.81 3.50 -2.35
N ASN A 50 -26.90 2.77 -2.10
CA ASN A 50 -27.94 3.22 -1.16
C ASN A 50 -27.52 3.04 0.31
N ASP A 51 -26.53 2.19 0.56
CA ASP A 51 -26.03 1.89 1.91
C ASP A 51 -24.64 2.50 2.12
N TRP A 52 -24.59 3.60 2.88
CA TRP A 52 -23.37 4.32 3.25
C TRP A 52 -23.05 4.11 4.73
N GLU A 53 -23.15 2.87 5.20
CA GLU A 53 -22.69 2.44 6.51
C GLU A 53 -21.21 2.07 6.48
N LEU A 54 -20.56 2.15 7.64
CA LEU A 54 -19.17 1.72 7.77
C LEU A 54 -19.12 0.19 7.66
N THR A 55 -18.24 -0.31 6.80
CA THR A 55 -17.95 -1.74 6.71
C THR A 55 -17.53 -2.26 8.09
N PRO A 56 -18.07 -3.40 8.55
CA PRO A 56 -17.72 -3.95 9.85
C PRO A 56 -16.26 -4.41 9.92
N THR A 57 -15.78 -4.49 11.16
CA THR A 57 -14.48 -5.05 11.50
C THR A 57 -14.62 -6.51 11.95
N PHE A 58 -13.62 -7.34 11.68
CA PHE A 58 -13.53 -8.71 12.18
C PHE A 58 -12.09 -9.11 12.52
N GLU A 59 -11.94 -10.14 13.36
CA GLU A 59 -10.63 -10.74 13.66
C GLU A 59 -10.26 -11.79 12.62
N TYR A 60 -9.02 -11.72 12.13
CA TYR A 60 -8.43 -12.69 11.21
C TYR A 60 -7.22 -13.35 11.86
N HIS A 61 -7.30 -14.66 12.07
CA HIS A 61 -6.22 -15.46 12.66
C HIS A 61 -5.44 -16.18 11.56
N THR A 62 -4.11 -16.12 11.62
CA THR A 62 -3.18 -16.83 10.71
C THR A 62 -1.93 -17.23 11.48
N LYS A 63 -1.03 -17.99 10.84
CA LYS A 63 0.28 -18.30 11.42
C LYS A 63 1.39 -17.53 10.74
N SER A 64 2.42 -17.18 11.50
CA SER A 64 3.68 -16.67 10.98
C SER A 64 4.45 -17.78 10.26
N LYS A 65 5.52 -17.42 9.56
CA LYS A 65 6.42 -18.41 8.94
C LYS A 65 7.06 -19.35 9.96
N ASP A 66 7.24 -18.87 11.18
CA ASP A 66 7.83 -19.61 12.30
C ASP A 66 6.79 -20.40 13.11
N GLY A 67 5.51 -20.33 12.71
CA GLY A 67 4.41 -21.09 13.30
C GLY A 67 3.70 -20.40 14.46
N GLU A 68 4.07 -19.16 14.80
CA GLU A 68 3.42 -18.35 15.84
C GLU A 68 2.02 -17.92 15.38
N ASP A 69 1.06 -17.91 16.30
CA ASP A 69 -0.30 -17.45 16.00
C ASP A 69 -0.33 -15.92 15.92
N LEU A 70 -0.84 -15.39 14.81
CA LEU A 70 -1.01 -13.98 14.53
C LEU A 70 -2.49 -13.66 14.39
N THR A 71 -2.94 -12.59 15.04
CA THR A 71 -4.30 -12.08 14.92
C THR A 71 -4.28 -10.65 14.39
N TYR A 72 -5.06 -10.40 13.35
CA TYR A 72 -5.23 -9.09 12.72
C TYR A 72 -6.66 -8.60 12.90
N GLU A 73 -6.81 -7.33 13.25
CA GLU A 73 -8.08 -6.61 13.13
C GLU A 73 -8.24 -6.12 11.68
N VAL A 74 -9.31 -6.53 11.00
CA VAL A 74 -9.54 -6.30 9.57
C VAL A 74 -10.87 -5.59 9.35
N ILE A 75 -10.85 -4.51 8.57
CA ILE A 75 -12.06 -3.91 8.00
C ILE A 75 -12.25 -4.44 6.58
N GLY A 76 -13.41 -5.04 6.29
CA GLY A 76 -13.66 -5.59 4.96
C GLY A 76 -14.83 -6.57 4.90
N LYS A 77 -14.85 -7.37 3.85
CA LYS A 77 -15.81 -8.45 3.65
C LYS A 77 -15.12 -9.78 3.86
N LYS A 78 -15.58 -10.52 4.87
CA LYS A 78 -15.10 -11.88 5.16
C LYS A 78 -15.17 -12.75 3.90
N ASP A 79 -14.15 -13.60 3.70
CA ASP A 79 -14.00 -14.51 2.56
C ASP A 79 -13.88 -13.84 1.17
N ALA A 80 -13.62 -12.52 1.12
CA ALA A 80 -13.40 -11.77 -0.12
C ALA A 80 -12.16 -10.87 -0.06
N PHE A 81 -12.23 -9.75 0.67
CA PHE A 81 -11.07 -8.87 0.82
C PHE A 81 -11.21 -7.99 2.06
N GLY A 82 -10.09 -7.49 2.55
CA GLY A 82 -10.08 -6.57 3.67
C GLY A 82 -8.73 -5.89 3.84
N ILE A 83 -8.73 -4.86 4.69
CA ILE A 83 -7.55 -4.08 5.01
C ILE A 83 -7.26 -4.08 6.49
N THR A 84 -5.97 -4.07 6.83
CA THR A 84 -5.50 -3.83 8.20
C THR A 84 -4.40 -2.77 8.18
N GLY A 85 -4.22 -2.05 9.29
CA GLY A 85 -3.26 -0.98 9.39
C GLY A 85 -3.59 0.02 10.50
N PRO A 86 -3.03 1.24 10.42
CA PRO A 86 -3.23 2.25 11.44
C PRO A 86 -4.62 2.89 11.31
N PHE A 87 -5.59 2.33 12.03
CA PHE A 87 -6.91 2.96 12.17
C PHE A 87 -6.94 3.94 13.36
N PRO A 88 -7.67 5.06 13.25
CA PRO A 88 -8.51 5.48 12.11
C PRO A 88 -7.69 6.04 10.92
N ILE A 89 -8.29 6.03 9.73
CA ILE A 89 -7.72 6.70 8.55
C ILE A 89 -7.74 8.22 8.78
N VAL A 90 -6.59 8.87 8.73
CA VAL A 90 -6.47 10.32 8.96
C VAL A 90 -6.30 11.06 7.63
N SER A 91 -7.22 11.98 7.34
CA SER A 91 -7.18 12.80 6.13
C SER A 91 -5.84 13.54 6.00
N SER A 92 -5.36 13.65 4.75
CA SER A 92 -4.13 14.38 4.40
C SER A 92 -2.86 13.80 5.05
N LYS A 93 -2.91 12.56 5.56
CA LYS A 93 -1.75 11.82 6.04
C LYS A 93 -1.58 10.55 5.23
N SER A 94 -0.38 10.36 4.68
CA SER A 94 0.01 9.10 4.07
C SER A 94 0.15 8.03 5.15
N GLN A 95 -0.62 6.97 5.03
CA GLN A 95 -0.64 5.83 5.95
C GLN A 95 -0.52 4.53 5.13
N LYS A 96 0.26 3.58 5.63
CA LYS A 96 0.47 2.28 4.97
C LYS A 96 -0.54 1.25 5.49
N TYR A 97 -1.20 0.56 4.58
CA TYR A 97 -2.17 -0.49 4.89
C TYR A 97 -1.76 -1.79 4.18
N PHE A 98 -2.06 -2.91 4.83
CA PHE A 98 -1.96 -4.23 4.22
C PHE A 98 -3.32 -4.64 3.70
N TRP A 99 -3.33 -5.24 2.51
CA TRP A 99 -4.52 -5.75 1.84
C TRP A 99 -4.48 -7.27 1.88
N PHE A 100 -5.58 -7.86 2.32
CA PHE A 100 -5.83 -9.28 2.24
C PHE A 100 -6.83 -9.56 1.13
N TYR A 101 -6.53 -10.57 0.32
CA TYR A 101 -7.38 -11.07 -0.74
C TYR A 101 -7.66 -12.54 -0.46
N TRP A 102 -8.92 -12.83 -0.16
CA TRP A 102 -9.43 -14.17 0.13
C TRP A 102 -10.41 -14.57 -0.99
N GLY A 103 -10.50 -15.85 -1.30
CA GLY A 103 -11.41 -16.34 -2.33
C GLY A 103 -10.81 -17.44 -3.17
N GLN A 104 -11.51 -17.84 -4.23
CA GLN A 104 -11.09 -18.95 -5.08
C GLN A 104 -9.80 -18.62 -5.86
N GLU A 105 -8.97 -19.63 -6.03
CA GLU A 105 -7.58 -19.60 -6.54
C GLU A 105 -7.40 -19.11 -8.00
N ASN A 106 -8.43 -18.58 -8.64
CA ASN A 106 -8.28 -17.92 -9.94
C ASN A 106 -7.70 -16.51 -9.76
N ILE A 107 -6.52 -16.43 -9.14
CA ILE A 107 -5.74 -15.21 -8.96
C ILE A 107 -5.43 -14.67 -10.36
N LYS A 108 -6.12 -13.60 -10.74
CA LYS A 108 -5.86 -12.91 -12.00
C LYS A 108 -4.58 -12.11 -11.82
N ASN A 109 -3.58 -12.35 -12.66
CA ASN A 109 -2.35 -11.55 -12.72
C ASN A 109 -2.63 -10.21 -13.41
N GLN A 110 -3.48 -9.39 -12.81
CA GLN A 110 -3.91 -8.09 -13.31
C GLN A 110 -3.74 -7.04 -12.22
N PRO A 111 -3.46 -5.77 -12.58
CA PRO A 111 -3.40 -4.69 -11.61
C PRO A 111 -4.72 -4.51 -10.85
N VAL A 112 -4.62 -4.23 -9.56
CA VAL A 112 -5.78 -3.82 -8.74
C VAL A 112 -5.90 -2.29 -8.81
N GLU A 113 -7.07 -1.81 -9.20
CA GLU A 113 -7.42 -0.38 -9.20
C GLU A 113 -8.37 -0.09 -8.04
N ILE A 114 -8.10 0.99 -7.31
CA ILE A 114 -8.92 1.43 -6.17
C ILE A 114 -9.42 2.83 -6.48
N MET A 115 -10.73 3.00 -6.51
CA MET A 115 -11.39 4.30 -6.68
C MET A 115 -12.12 4.67 -5.39
N ALA A 116 -11.97 5.92 -4.95
CA ALA A 116 -12.64 6.42 -3.75
C ALA A 116 -13.69 7.48 -4.12
N LEU A 117 -14.90 7.32 -3.56
CA LEU A 117 -15.97 8.32 -3.65
C LEU A 117 -16.37 8.75 -2.24
N LYS A 118 -16.31 10.05 -1.98
CA LYS A 118 -16.81 10.61 -0.72
C LYS A 118 -18.34 10.66 -0.75
N LYS A 119 -19.00 10.30 0.36
CA LYS A 119 -20.46 10.46 0.52
C LYS A 119 -20.89 11.87 0.14
N ARG A 120 -21.92 11.98 -0.71
CA ARG A 120 -22.43 13.25 -1.30
C ARG A 120 -21.47 13.96 -2.26
N SER A 121 -20.36 13.35 -2.67
CA SER A 121 -19.55 13.84 -3.79
C SER A 121 -20.11 13.31 -5.10
N LYS A 122 -20.06 14.15 -6.13
CA LYS A 122 -20.37 13.76 -7.53
C LYS A 122 -19.10 13.46 -8.34
N ARG A 123 -17.93 13.40 -7.69
CA ARG A 123 -16.63 13.20 -8.33
C ARG A 123 -15.77 12.25 -7.49
N PHE A 124 -15.06 11.37 -8.19
CA PHE A 124 -14.01 10.54 -7.61
C PHE A 124 -12.83 11.41 -7.19
N ASN A 125 -12.16 11.00 -6.11
CA ASN A 125 -10.92 11.60 -5.64
C ASN A 125 -9.71 10.76 -6.07
#